data_AF-A0A0U3FS75-F1
#
_entry.id   AF-A0A0U3FS75-F1
#
_cell.length_a   1.000
_cell.length_b   1.000
_cell.length_c   1.000
_cell.angle_alpha   90.00
_cell.angle_beta   90.00
_cell.angle_gamma   90.00
#
_symmetry.space_group_name_H-M   'P 1'
#
loop_
_entity.id
_entity.type
_entity.pdbx_description
1 polymer ?
#
loop_
_entity_poly.entity_id
_entity_poly.type
_entity_poly.pdbx_seq_one_letter_code
_entity_poly.pdbx_strand_id
1 'polypeptide(L)'
;MALKPFYRRAYDEILETLLSDGSAVFVAPTGYGKSKGTPYLKKRLEEEWNLPRTVHVFPLRSLVQSQMNYLRTVGLEPCHASGLPVEGKCPYMSGEFVTATIDYFSLTINRLPPPELPFVLRKWSYGHYEYPRANLFTSLILLDEVHLIGETWEREESRSREFLFASLETMNEFKVPFVVATATLPSKFLKKVMRKTGRAVVVCNNCYEKLGNKVVRFRDSDYYHSQLSIKWRTELVSDPIGKYVKENVESLLDEAYRGKLLVVSNTVNKAFEIYQILSKRLNPKDVVLVHGRLSSNDKANAVTKIESARVVISTQVIEAGVDVDATTLVTEVAPPSSLAQRAGRLCRLRMCDEAKVIITNAKQPYPYEQATLNESMEFIRSALELNSIQWRLLDNEGGISYLNLIEKVEGSVFSSSQYRSLFELLMQKPFPNVEDILETLKNYCSFVRDTNLISIEVDDNDFVETSLSWFLANLHVFARDGKLLVTFHRGDDREAKWVDVKEFENSVKGNECRGYYEFLRKNNALFATFHGEDLYVKGIGLGVGQWYGQ
;
A
#
# COMPACT_ATOMS: atom_id res chain seq x y z
N MET A 1 -6.63 -22.36 10.33
CA MET A 1 -5.97 -22.15 9.02
C MET A 1 -4.48 -22.46 9.24
N ALA A 2 -3.89 -23.42 8.52
CA ALA A 2 -2.46 -23.71 8.68
C ALA A 2 -1.66 -22.48 8.20
N LEU A 3 -1.03 -21.76 9.12
CA LEU A 3 -0.15 -20.64 8.79
C LEU A 3 1.02 -21.20 7.97
N LYS A 4 1.12 -20.89 6.67
CA LYS A 4 2.36 -21.15 5.92
C LYS A 4 3.53 -20.56 6.71
N PRO A 5 4.55 -21.36 7.06
CA PRO A 5 5.69 -20.89 7.81
C PRO A 5 6.45 -19.84 6.99
N PHE A 6 7.09 -18.89 7.68
CA PHE A 6 8.15 -18.12 7.06
C PHE A 6 9.41 -19.00 7.01
N TYR A 7 10.31 -18.71 6.08
CA TYR A 7 11.54 -19.47 5.91
C TYR A 7 12.66 -18.87 6.75
N ARG A 8 13.17 -19.65 7.72
CA ARG A 8 14.11 -19.18 8.75
C ARG A 8 15.44 -18.70 8.19
N ARG A 9 15.98 -19.43 7.20
CA ARG A 9 17.30 -19.16 6.61
C ARG A 9 17.48 -17.71 6.19
N ALA A 10 16.44 -17.11 5.61
CA ALA A 10 16.46 -15.69 5.23
C ALA A 10 16.69 -14.76 6.42
N TYR A 11 16.04 -15.05 7.54
CA TYR A 11 16.12 -14.21 8.73
C TYR A 11 17.44 -14.40 9.48
N ASP A 12 18.08 -15.55 9.35
CA ASP A 12 19.43 -15.76 9.88
C ASP A 12 20.44 -14.89 9.11
N GLU A 13 20.35 -14.83 7.78
CA GLU A 13 21.17 -13.93 6.93
C GLU A 13 20.88 -12.44 7.22
N ILE A 14 19.61 -12.08 7.46
CA ILE A 14 19.22 -10.72 7.87
C ILE A 14 19.81 -10.40 9.25
N LEU A 15 19.76 -11.33 10.19
CA LEU A 15 20.33 -11.18 11.53
C LEU A 15 21.84 -10.91 11.42
N GLU A 16 22.59 -11.74 10.70
CA GLU A 16 24.03 -11.53 10.49
C GLU A 16 24.34 -10.17 9.86
N THR A 17 23.53 -9.76 8.87
CA THR A 17 23.67 -8.46 8.22
C THR A 17 23.37 -7.31 9.18
N LEU A 18 22.34 -7.42 10.02
CA LEU A 18 22.04 -6.43 11.04
C LEU A 18 23.18 -6.32 12.05
N LEU A 19 23.68 -7.45 12.56
CA LEU A 19 24.78 -7.48 13.54
C LEU A 19 26.06 -6.83 13.00
N SER A 20 26.35 -6.97 11.69
CA SER A 20 27.56 -6.41 11.08
C SER A 20 27.38 -4.97 10.57
N ASP A 21 26.26 -4.66 9.93
CA ASP A 21 26.06 -3.44 9.14
C ASP A 21 25.08 -2.47 9.81
N GLY A 22 24.41 -2.88 10.89
CA GLY A 22 23.37 -2.12 11.59
C GLY A 22 22.02 -2.05 10.86
N SER A 23 21.98 -2.33 9.56
CA SER A 23 20.75 -2.32 8.75
C SER A 23 20.81 -3.33 7.61
N ALA A 24 19.66 -3.75 7.10
CA ALA A 24 19.60 -4.70 5.99
C ALA A 24 18.49 -4.34 5.00
N VAL A 25 18.67 -4.73 3.73
CA VAL A 25 17.56 -4.79 2.77
C VAL A 25 17.15 -6.24 2.60
N PHE A 26 15.85 -6.53 2.71
CA PHE A 26 15.31 -7.87 2.48
C PHE A 26 14.43 -7.89 1.24
N VAL A 27 14.93 -8.53 0.18
CA VAL A 27 14.16 -8.73 -1.05
C VAL A 27 13.76 -10.20 -1.14
N ALA A 28 12.47 -10.46 -0.99
CA ALA A 28 11.93 -11.82 -1.09
C ALA A 28 10.56 -11.80 -1.76
N PRO A 29 10.26 -12.79 -2.63
CA PRO A 29 9.05 -12.72 -3.43
C PRO A 29 7.75 -12.72 -2.61
N THR A 30 6.65 -12.38 -3.29
CA THR A 30 5.33 -12.39 -2.65
C THR A 30 5.00 -13.78 -2.09
N GLY A 31 4.43 -13.82 -0.89
CA GLY A 31 4.12 -15.08 -0.21
C GLY A 31 5.28 -15.76 0.53
N TYR A 32 6.51 -15.24 0.49
CA TYR A 32 7.65 -15.80 1.24
C TYR A 32 7.53 -15.67 2.77
N GLY A 33 6.67 -14.76 3.26
CA GLY A 33 6.44 -14.56 4.68
C GLY A 33 7.28 -13.44 5.32
N LYS A 34 7.66 -12.41 4.54
CA LYS A 34 8.47 -11.25 5.00
C LYS A 34 7.99 -10.59 6.30
N SER A 35 6.68 -10.48 6.48
CA SER A 35 6.11 -9.90 7.70
C SER A 35 5.97 -10.92 8.83
N LYS A 36 5.87 -12.21 8.50
CA LYS A 36 5.59 -13.28 9.48
C LYS A 36 6.82 -13.68 10.30
N GLY A 37 8.04 -13.52 9.77
CA GLY A 37 9.26 -13.84 10.52
C GLY A 37 9.76 -12.73 11.46
N THR A 38 9.06 -11.59 11.55
CA THR A 38 9.45 -10.50 12.47
C THR A 38 9.60 -10.95 13.94
N PRO A 39 8.70 -11.76 14.53
CA PRO A 39 8.90 -12.29 15.89
C PRO A 39 10.18 -13.10 16.06
N TYR A 40 10.52 -13.92 15.06
CA TYR A 40 11.74 -14.72 15.09
C TYR A 40 12.98 -13.84 15.06
N LEU A 41 13.01 -12.85 14.17
CA LEU A 41 14.12 -11.90 14.08
C LEU A 41 14.29 -11.12 15.39
N LYS A 42 13.20 -10.63 15.98
CA LYS A 42 13.23 -9.91 17.26
C LYS A 42 13.84 -10.76 18.37
N LYS A 43 13.35 -11.99 18.54
CA LYS A 43 13.85 -12.90 19.58
C LYS A 43 15.36 -13.14 19.44
N ARG A 44 15.85 -13.34 18.22
CA ARG A 44 17.28 -13.55 17.95
C ARG A 44 18.12 -12.30 18.21
N LEU A 45 17.58 -11.11 17.93
CA LEU A 45 18.26 -9.85 18.22
C LEU A 45 18.24 -9.48 19.70
N GLU A 46 17.24 -9.92 20.48
CA GLU A 46 17.24 -9.72 21.93
C GLU A 46 18.42 -10.41 22.61
N GLU A 47 18.81 -11.59 22.12
CA GLU A 47 19.96 -12.35 22.62
C GLU A 47 21.28 -11.57 22.45
N GLU A 48 21.36 -10.64 21.49
CA GLU A 48 22.58 -9.89 21.13
C GLU A 48 22.54 -8.42 21.56
N TRP A 49 21.42 -7.74 21.36
CA TRP A 49 21.29 -6.28 21.51
C TRP A 49 20.31 -5.85 22.61
N ASN A 50 19.57 -6.78 23.22
CA ASN A 50 18.54 -6.50 24.22
C ASN A 50 17.57 -5.36 23.78
N LEU A 51 17.17 -5.38 22.49
CA LEU A 51 16.31 -4.35 21.93
C LEU A 51 14.94 -4.39 22.62
N PRO A 52 14.43 -3.27 23.17
CA PRO A 52 13.16 -3.28 23.91
C PRO A 52 11.93 -3.43 23.01
N ARG A 53 12.04 -3.17 21.70
CA ARG A 53 10.87 -3.10 20.81
C ARG A 53 11.15 -3.28 19.34
N THR A 54 10.07 -3.58 18.61
CA THR A 54 9.98 -3.56 17.15
C THR A 54 8.92 -2.56 16.70
N VAL A 55 9.22 -1.80 15.66
CA VAL A 55 8.26 -0.92 14.98
C VAL A 55 8.15 -1.37 13.52
N HIS A 56 7.07 -2.08 13.20
CA HIS A 56 6.80 -2.60 11.87
C HIS A 56 5.88 -1.64 11.12
N VAL A 57 6.46 -0.91 10.18
CA VAL A 57 5.82 0.15 9.40
C VAL A 57 5.31 -0.40 8.08
N PHE A 58 4.04 -0.13 7.78
CA PHE A 58 3.35 -0.56 6.57
C PHE A 58 2.82 0.62 5.75
N PRO A 59 2.77 0.52 4.42
CA PRO A 59 2.17 1.56 3.57
C PRO A 59 0.64 1.60 3.70
N LEU A 60 0.00 0.49 4.07
CA LEU A 60 -1.45 0.34 4.11
C LEU A 60 -1.97 -0.05 5.50
N ARG A 61 -3.10 0.55 5.90
CA ARG A 61 -3.79 0.25 7.17
C ARG A 61 -4.28 -1.20 7.27
N SER A 62 -4.67 -1.81 6.15
CA SER A 62 -5.09 -3.23 6.11
C SER A 62 -3.96 -4.19 6.48
N LEU A 63 -2.72 -3.88 6.08
CA LEU A 63 -1.53 -4.66 6.46
C LEU A 63 -1.24 -4.55 7.95
N VAL A 64 -1.41 -3.37 8.55
CA VAL A 64 -1.29 -3.18 10.02
C VAL A 64 -2.23 -4.14 10.74
N GLN A 65 -3.52 -4.15 10.39
CA GLN A 65 -4.50 -4.99 11.06
C GLN A 65 -4.22 -6.49 10.83
N SER A 66 -3.85 -6.88 9.61
CA SER A 66 -3.45 -8.27 9.31
C SER A 66 -2.25 -8.70 10.15
N GLN A 67 -1.24 -7.84 10.31
CA GLN A 67 -0.05 -8.15 11.11
C GLN A 67 -0.38 -8.23 12.60
N MET A 68 -1.20 -7.32 13.13
CA MET A 68 -1.66 -7.40 14.52
C MET A 68 -2.37 -8.73 14.81
N ASN A 69 -3.29 -9.13 13.93
CA ASN A 69 -4.00 -10.40 14.09
C ASN A 69 -3.02 -11.57 14.09
N TYR A 70 -2.06 -11.60 13.16
CA TYR A 70 -1.03 -12.63 13.13
C TYR A 70 -0.19 -12.67 14.43
N LEU A 71 0.30 -11.53 14.90
CA LEU A 71 1.09 -11.44 16.14
C LEU A 71 0.30 -11.96 17.35
N ARG A 72 -0.99 -11.66 17.45
CA ARG A 72 -1.87 -12.24 18.50
C ARG A 72 -2.00 -13.75 18.38
N THR A 73 -2.12 -14.29 17.16
CA THR A 73 -2.23 -15.75 16.96
C THR A 73 -0.98 -16.52 17.38
N VAL A 74 0.19 -15.87 17.39
CA VAL A 74 1.45 -16.46 17.86
C VAL A 74 1.74 -16.13 19.34
N GLY A 75 0.76 -15.61 20.08
CA GLY A 75 0.85 -15.39 21.53
C GLY A 75 1.56 -14.10 21.95
N LEU A 76 1.73 -13.14 21.04
CA LEU A 76 2.30 -11.82 21.36
C LEU A 76 1.20 -10.79 21.62
N GLU A 77 1.58 -9.70 22.29
CA GLU A 77 0.69 -8.57 22.60
C GLU A 77 1.04 -7.35 21.73
N PRO A 78 0.63 -7.32 20.45
CA PRO A 78 0.89 -6.18 19.58
C PRO A 78 -0.02 -5.01 19.90
N CYS A 79 0.49 -3.82 19.62
CA CYS A 79 -0.27 -2.59 19.60
C CYS A 79 -0.10 -1.88 18.25
N HIS A 80 -0.92 -0.87 17.97
CA HIS A 80 -0.81 -0.11 16.72
C HIS A 80 -0.76 1.40 16.85
N ALA A 81 -0.05 1.98 15.89
CA ALA A 81 0.10 3.41 15.66
C ALA A 81 -0.29 3.68 14.20
N SER A 82 -1.60 3.66 13.90
CA SER A 82 -2.11 3.62 12.51
C SER A 82 -3.20 4.63 12.18
N GLY A 83 -3.75 5.31 13.20
CA GLY A 83 -4.94 6.14 13.08
C GLY A 83 -6.26 5.36 12.98
N LEU A 84 -6.23 4.02 13.00
CA LEU A 84 -7.43 3.20 12.95
C LEU A 84 -8.25 3.30 14.26
N PRO A 85 -9.59 3.33 14.18
CA PRO A 85 -10.48 3.31 15.34
C PRO A 85 -10.66 1.88 15.89
N VAL A 86 -9.57 1.12 16.04
CA VAL A 86 -9.59 -0.26 16.59
C VAL A 86 -8.82 -0.33 17.90
N GLU A 87 -9.15 -1.30 18.75
CA GLU A 87 -8.50 -1.53 20.05
C GLU A 87 -7.00 -1.85 19.93
N GLY A 88 -6.27 -1.69 21.04
CA GLY A 88 -4.83 -1.95 21.10
C GLY A 88 -3.98 -0.81 20.54
N LYS A 89 -4.38 0.45 20.74
CA LYS A 89 -3.60 1.62 20.30
C LYS A 89 -2.35 1.80 21.18
N CYS A 90 -1.21 2.09 20.56
CA CYS A 90 -0.02 2.61 21.25
C CYS A 90 0.40 3.95 20.64
N PRO A 91 -0.29 5.04 21.02
CA PRO A 91 -0.17 6.35 20.37
C PRO A 91 1.26 6.93 20.35
N TYR A 92 2.10 6.54 21.30
CA TYR A 92 3.48 6.99 21.43
C TYR A 92 4.53 5.93 21.05
N MET A 93 4.12 4.87 20.34
CA MET A 93 4.98 3.75 19.94
C MET A 93 5.66 3.05 21.13
N SER A 94 5.02 3.05 22.30
CA SER A 94 5.57 2.53 23.56
C SER A 94 5.32 1.03 23.80
N GLY A 95 4.78 0.31 22.82
CA GLY A 95 4.64 -1.15 22.92
C GLY A 95 5.93 -1.89 22.57
N GLU A 96 5.94 -3.20 22.81
CA GLU A 96 7.02 -4.12 22.43
C GLU A 96 6.94 -4.47 20.93
N PHE A 97 5.74 -4.79 20.45
CA PHE A 97 5.44 -5.02 19.03
C PHE A 97 4.49 -3.94 18.52
N VAL A 98 5.05 -2.90 17.91
CA VAL A 98 4.29 -1.77 17.36
C VAL A 98 4.09 -2.00 15.87
N THR A 99 2.85 -2.14 15.42
CA THR A 99 2.52 -2.07 13.99
C THR A 99 2.06 -0.65 13.64
N ALA A 100 2.68 0.00 12.67
CA ALA A 100 2.43 1.39 12.33
C ALA A 100 2.11 1.58 10.84
N THR A 101 1.38 2.63 10.50
CA THR A 101 1.33 3.09 9.10
C THR A 101 2.51 4.01 8.80
N ILE A 102 2.88 4.10 7.53
CA ILE A 102 3.90 5.04 7.06
C ILE A 102 3.53 6.50 7.36
N ASP A 103 2.23 6.84 7.33
CA ASP A 103 1.73 8.17 7.73
C ASP A 103 2.03 8.45 9.20
N TYR A 104 1.72 7.52 10.10
CA TYR A 104 1.95 7.70 11.54
C TYR A 104 3.45 7.76 11.87
N PHE A 105 4.23 6.90 11.23
CA PHE A 105 5.69 6.91 11.31
C PHE A 105 6.27 8.25 10.84
N SER A 106 5.83 8.74 9.68
CA SER A 106 6.33 9.99 9.10
C SER A 106 6.03 11.21 9.95
N LEU A 107 4.85 11.30 10.55
CA LEU A 107 4.51 12.37 11.49
C LEU A 107 5.40 12.29 12.75
N THR A 108 5.55 11.09 13.31
CA THR A 108 6.31 10.88 14.54
C THR A 108 7.79 11.19 14.38
N ILE A 109 8.44 10.69 13.32
CA ILE A 109 9.88 10.94 13.08
C ILE A 109 10.16 12.42 12.78
N ASN A 110 9.20 13.13 12.17
CA ASN A 110 9.24 14.58 11.91
C ASN A 110 8.69 15.42 13.08
N ARG A 111 8.74 14.92 14.31
CA ARG A 111 8.41 15.66 15.54
C ARG A 111 6.95 16.11 15.69
N LEU A 112 6.02 15.41 15.03
CA LEU A 112 4.60 15.64 15.16
C LEU A 112 3.90 14.38 15.67
N PRO A 113 3.87 14.13 16.99
CA PRO A 113 3.12 13.02 17.57
C PRO A 113 1.62 13.15 17.20
N PRO A 114 1.06 12.20 16.43
CA PRO A 114 -0.35 12.26 16.02
C PRO A 114 -1.38 12.46 17.15
N PRO A 115 -1.22 11.89 18.37
CA PRO A 115 -2.15 12.10 19.48
C PRO A 115 -2.20 13.55 19.96
N GLU A 116 -1.12 14.31 19.75
CA GLU A 116 -1.00 15.68 20.22
C GLU A 116 -1.17 16.72 19.11
N LEU A 117 -1.37 16.28 17.85
CA LEU A 117 -1.68 17.16 16.73
C LEU A 117 -2.79 18.18 17.06
N PRO A 118 -3.90 17.82 17.74
CA PRO A 118 -4.90 18.79 18.17
C PRO A 118 -4.35 19.98 18.96
N PHE A 119 -3.44 19.72 19.90
CA PHE A 119 -2.85 20.72 20.79
C PHE A 119 -1.79 21.54 20.06
N VAL A 120 -1.00 20.86 19.22
CA VAL A 120 0.01 21.49 18.37
C VAL A 120 -0.60 22.46 17.37
N LEU A 121 -1.66 22.05 16.66
CA LEU A 121 -2.35 22.89 15.68
C LEU A 121 -3.01 24.13 16.30
N ARG A 122 -3.43 24.03 17.56
CA ARG A 122 -3.97 25.16 18.35
C ARG A 122 -2.90 26.01 19.02
N LYS A 123 -1.62 25.67 18.87
CA LYS A 123 -0.49 26.29 19.56
C LYS A 123 -0.61 26.24 21.09
N TRP A 124 -1.29 25.23 21.62
CA TRP A 124 -1.40 24.98 23.07
C TRP A 124 -0.23 24.16 23.61
N SER A 125 0.47 23.42 22.72
CA SER A 125 1.65 22.61 23.05
C SER A 125 2.60 22.61 21.86
N TYR A 126 3.90 22.43 22.13
CA TYR A 126 4.88 22.09 21.10
C TYR A 126 4.90 20.58 20.78
N GLY A 127 4.04 19.79 21.44
CA GLY A 127 4.01 18.34 21.30
C GLY A 127 5.19 17.68 22.03
N HIS A 128 4.93 16.63 22.78
CA HIS A 128 6.00 15.89 23.48
C HIS A 128 6.74 14.94 22.53
N TYR A 129 7.23 15.47 21.41
CA TYR A 129 7.72 14.67 20.29
C TYR A 129 8.98 13.86 20.56
N GLU A 130 9.81 14.26 21.55
CA GLU A 130 11.01 13.49 21.88
C GLU A 130 10.70 12.15 22.55
N TYR A 131 9.57 12.03 23.25
CA TYR A 131 9.18 10.77 23.87
C TYR A 131 8.92 9.65 22.84
N PRO A 132 8.03 9.82 21.83
CA PRO A 132 7.83 8.80 20.81
C PRO A 132 9.02 8.67 19.86
N ARG A 133 9.83 9.72 19.64
CA ARG A 133 11.09 9.60 18.89
C ARG A 133 12.12 8.75 19.63
N ALA A 134 12.25 8.90 20.94
CA ALA A 134 13.10 8.04 21.75
C ALA A 134 12.65 6.56 21.65
N ASN A 135 11.34 6.30 21.70
CA ASN A 135 10.81 4.96 21.44
C ASN A 135 11.19 4.47 20.04
N LEU A 136 11.04 5.30 19.02
CA LEU A 136 11.37 4.93 17.65
C LEU A 136 12.87 4.62 17.47
N PHE A 137 13.76 5.49 17.95
CA PHE A 137 15.20 5.36 17.78
C PHE A 137 15.84 4.26 18.64
N THR A 138 15.09 3.71 19.62
CA THR A 138 15.50 2.54 20.41
C THR A 138 14.87 1.24 19.93
N SER A 139 14.28 1.23 18.73
CA SER A 139 13.60 0.07 18.13
C SER A 139 14.42 -0.60 17.04
N LEU A 140 14.10 -1.87 16.76
CA LEU A 140 14.22 -2.40 15.40
C LEU A 140 13.08 -1.86 14.55
N ILE A 141 13.39 -1.12 13.49
CA ILE A 141 12.38 -0.59 12.55
C ILE A 141 12.31 -1.48 11.31
N LEU A 142 11.13 -1.98 10.97
CA LEU A 142 10.90 -2.73 9.74
C LEU A 142 10.03 -1.91 8.81
N LEU A 143 10.57 -1.45 7.69
CA LEU A 143 9.82 -0.82 6.61
C LEU A 143 9.39 -1.91 5.62
N ASP A 144 8.12 -2.29 5.60
CA ASP A 144 7.61 -3.38 4.75
C ASP A 144 6.93 -2.86 3.49
N GLU A 145 6.89 -3.69 2.45
CA GLU A 145 6.35 -3.39 1.12
C GLU A 145 6.84 -2.03 0.57
N VAL A 146 8.15 -1.78 0.70
CA VAL A 146 8.78 -0.50 0.34
C VAL A 146 8.62 -0.13 -1.13
N HIS A 147 8.37 -1.10 -2.01
CA HIS A 147 7.99 -0.81 -3.40
C HIS A 147 6.75 0.09 -3.48
N LEU A 148 5.74 -0.08 -2.63
CA LEU A 148 4.56 0.79 -2.61
C LEU A 148 4.85 2.22 -2.13
N ILE A 149 5.94 2.42 -1.38
CA ILE A 149 6.39 3.73 -0.90
C ILE A 149 7.29 4.39 -1.95
N GLY A 150 8.14 3.60 -2.60
CA GLY A 150 9.16 4.07 -3.55
C GLY A 150 8.70 4.22 -5.00
N GLU A 151 7.62 3.54 -5.39
CA GLU A 151 7.07 3.56 -6.75
C GLU A 151 6.26 4.84 -7.00
N THR A 152 6.58 5.49 -8.11
CA THR A 152 5.90 6.67 -8.64
C THR A 152 4.70 6.23 -9.45
N TRP A 153 3.53 6.15 -8.84
CA TRP A 153 2.33 5.90 -9.62
C TRP A 153 1.85 7.13 -10.39
N GLU A 154 2.40 8.32 -10.13
CA GLU A 154 1.83 9.55 -10.71
C GLU A 154 2.82 10.63 -11.18
N ARG A 155 4.10 10.69 -10.76
CA ARG A 155 5.00 11.85 -11.05
C ARG A 155 6.50 11.53 -11.04
N GLU A 156 7.29 12.29 -11.81
CA GLU A 156 8.78 12.24 -11.81
C GLU A 156 9.39 12.53 -10.42
N GLU A 157 8.76 13.42 -9.63
CA GLU A 157 9.10 13.66 -8.23
C GLU A 157 8.07 13.00 -7.30
N SER A 158 8.53 12.09 -6.43
CA SER A 158 7.68 11.43 -5.42
C SER A 158 8.15 11.82 -4.03
N ARG A 159 7.23 12.41 -3.26
CA ARG A 159 7.49 12.82 -1.88
C ARG A 159 7.69 11.64 -0.95
N SER A 160 6.89 10.58 -1.12
CA SER A 160 7.06 9.32 -0.40
C SER A 160 8.47 8.75 -0.57
N ARG A 161 9.04 8.82 -1.78
CA ARG A 161 10.40 8.33 -2.06
C ARG A 161 11.48 9.19 -1.43
N GLU A 162 11.37 10.51 -1.49
CA GLU A 162 12.34 11.38 -0.82
C GLU A 162 12.25 11.28 0.71
N PHE A 163 11.04 11.14 1.25
CA PHE A 163 10.83 10.84 2.66
C PHE A 163 11.47 9.50 3.06
N LEU A 164 11.31 8.46 2.24
CA LEU A 164 11.96 7.17 2.46
C LEU A 164 13.49 7.36 2.52
N PHE A 165 14.10 7.99 1.52
CA PHE A 165 15.56 8.16 1.51
C PHE A 165 16.07 9.00 2.70
N ALA A 166 15.38 10.08 3.06
CA ALA A 166 15.72 10.89 4.23
C ALA A 166 15.57 10.11 5.55
N SER A 167 14.56 9.24 5.64
CA SER A 167 14.35 8.37 6.81
C SER A 167 15.46 7.33 6.93
N LEU A 168 15.85 6.68 5.82
CA LEU A 168 16.95 5.72 5.80
C LEU A 168 18.28 6.39 6.20
N GLU A 169 18.55 7.59 5.68
CA GLU A 169 19.72 8.38 6.09
C GLU A 169 19.73 8.63 7.59
N THR A 170 18.61 9.15 8.11
CA THR A 170 18.47 9.55 9.50
C THR A 170 18.63 8.35 10.44
N MET A 171 18.00 7.22 10.13
CA MET A 171 18.13 6.01 10.94
C MET A 171 19.58 5.51 10.94
N ASN A 172 20.28 5.56 9.80
CA ASN A 172 21.68 5.16 9.71
C ASN A 172 22.63 6.12 10.45
N GLU A 173 22.35 7.43 10.42
CA GLU A 173 23.10 8.46 11.16
C GLU A 173 22.94 8.25 12.67
N PHE A 174 21.71 8.01 13.13
CA PHE A 174 21.39 7.73 14.53
C PHE A 174 21.64 6.30 14.98
N LYS A 175 22.20 5.44 14.11
CA LYS A 175 22.52 4.03 14.42
C LYS A 175 21.30 3.23 14.90
N VAL A 176 20.13 3.57 14.39
CA VAL A 176 18.89 2.84 14.65
C VAL A 176 18.92 1.57 13.80
N PRO A 177 18.69 0.38 14.37
CA PRO A 177 18.66 -0.83 13.57
C PRO A 177 17.38 -0.90 12.74
N PHE A 178 17.51 -1.17 11.43
CA PHE A 178 16.33 -1.25 10.57
C PHE A 178 16.47 -2.24 9.41
N VAL A 179 15.32 -2.73 8.95
CA VAL A 179 15.18 -3.61 7.78
C VAL A 179 14.25 -2.97 6.77
N VAL A 180 14.69 -2.90 5.51
CA VAL A 180 13.87 -2.48 4.36
C VAL A 180 13.40 -3.73 3.63
N ALA A 181 12.14 -4.11 3.79
CA ALA A 181 11.55 -5.31 3.21
C ALA A 181 10.69 -5.01 1.98
N THR A 182 10.83 -5.82 0.93
CA THR A 182 10.06 -5.66 -0.32
C THR A 182 9.96 -6.96 -1.12
N ALA A 183 8.90 -7.08 -1.93
CA ALA A 183 8.75 -8.16 -2.91
C ALA A 183 9.78 -8.10 -4.05
N THR A 184 10.13 -6.88 -4.45
CA THR A 184 11.00 -6.58 -5.60
C THR A 184 11.31 -5.09 -5.60
N LEU A 185 12.39 -4.69 -6.27
CA LEU A 185 12.69 -3.32 -6.67
C LEU A 185 13.54 -3.36 -7.95
N PRO A 186 13.44 -2.37 -8.86
CA PRO A 186 14.41 -2.23 -9.95
C PRO A 186 15.84 -2.06 -9.40
N SER A 187 16.84 -2.64 -10.07
CA SER A 187 18.25 -2.66 -9.65
C SER A 187 18.79 -1.27 -9.33
N LYS A 188 18.44 -0.27 -10.14
CA LYS A 188 18.88 1.11 -9.92
C LYS A 188 18.31 1.69 -8.62
N PHE A 189 17.06 1.38 -8.31
CA PHE A 189 16.41 1.86 -7.10
C PHE A 189 16.92 1.10 -5.87
N LEU A 190 17.06 -0.23 -5.95
CA LEU A 190 17.69 -1.04 -4.92
C LEU A 190 19.11 -0.54 -4.62
N LYS A 191 19.91 -0.21 -5.64
CA LYS A 191 21.25 0.38 -5.47
C LYS A 191 21.21 1.72 -4.72
N LYS A 192 20.19 2.57 -4.93
CA LYS A 192 20.02 3.82 -4.19
C LYS A 192 19.68 3.55 -2.72
N VAL A 193 18.80 2.58 -2.43
CA VAL A 193 18.49 2.14 -1.06
C VAL A 193 19.75 1.57 -0.38
N MET A 194 20.49 0.68 -1.04
CA MET A 194 21.73 0.07 -0.53
C MET A 194 22.88 1.05 -0.28
N ARG A 195 22.81 2.29 -0.79
CA ARG A 195 23.79 3.33 -0.42
C ARG A 195 23.57 3.86 0.99
N LYS A 196 22.35 3.72 1.51
CA LYS A 196 21.87 4.28 2.78
C LYS A 196 21.53 3.20 3.81
N THR A 197 21.84 1.95 3.47
CA THR A 197 21.53 0.75 4.25
C THR A 197 22.72 -0.21 4.15
N GLY A 198 22.72 -1.29 4.95
CA GLY A 198 23.69 -2.37 4.84
C GLY A 198 23.47 -3.26 3.62
N ARG A 199 23.99 -4.49 3.68
CA ARG A 199 23.86 -5.45 2.58
C ARG A 199 22.39 -5.80 2.29
N ALA A 200 22.14 -6.20 1.04
CA ALA A 200 20.85 -6.71 0.63
C ALA A 200 20.86 -8.25 0.71
N VAL A 201 19.96 -8.81 1.50
CA VAL A 201 19.67 -10.23 1.56
C VAL A 201 18.54 -10.52 0.58
N VAL A 202 18.82 -11.35 -0.43
CA VAL A 202 17.90 -11.62 -1.53
C VAL A 202 17.67 -13.12 -1.71
N VAL A 203 16.39 -13.50 -1.71
CA VAL A 203 15.96 -14.88 -1.97
C VAL A 203 15.96 -15.12 -3.48
N CYS A 204 17.13 -15.43 -4.02
CA CYS A 204 17.34 -15.81 -5.42
C CYS A 204 18.66 -16.52 -5.67
N ASN A 205 18.84 -17.08 -6.87
CA ASN A 205 20.13 -17.60 -7.32
C ASN A 205 20.92 -16.53 -8.08
N ASN A 206 20.39 -16.09 -9.22
CA ASN A 206 21.09 -15.30 -10.24
C ASN A 206 20.34 -14.00 -10.56
N CYS A 207 19.63 -13.43 -9.59
CA CYS A 207 18.98 -12.14 -9.76
C CYS A 207 19.92 -10.98 -9.37
N TYR A 208 19.65 -9.75 -9.82
CA TYR A 208 20.44 -8.56 -9.46
C TYR A 208 21.96 -8.66 -9.70
N GLU A 209 22.43 -9.44 -10.68
CA GLU A 209 23.87 -9.70 -10.91
C GLU A 209 24.70 -8.40 -10.99
N LYS A 210 24.11 -7.34 -11.55
CA LYS A 210 24.73 -6.02 -11.71
C LYS A 210 25.04 -5.28 -10.40
N LEU A 211 24.56 -5.75 -9.24
CA LEU A 211 24.74 -5.11 -7.93
C LEU A 211 25.96 -5.62 -7.14
N GLY A 212 26.66 -6.64 -7.65
CA GLY A 212 27.93 -7.12 -7.08
C GLY A 212 27.81 -7.75 -5.69
N ASN A 213 28.89 -7.66 -4.90
CA ASN A 213 29.10 -8.41 -3.65
C ASN A 213 28.35 -7.84 -2.42
N LYS A 214 27.70 -6.68 -2.54
CA LYS A 214 26.84 -6.15 -1.46
C LYS A 214 25.46 -6.83 -1.40
N VAL A 215 25.22 -7.79 -2.29
CA VAL A 215 24.00 -8.58 -2.34
C VAL A 215 24.35 -10.02 -1.94
N VAL A 216 23.81 -10.46 -0.80
CA VAL A 216 23.83 -11.85 -0.36
C VAL A 216 22.65 -12.57 -1.00
N ARG A 217 22.93 -13.55 -1.85
CA ARG A 217 21.93 -14.33 -2.58
C ARG A 217 21.91 -15.74 -2.03
N PHE A 218 20.72 -16.29 -1.82
CA PHE A 218 20.59 -17.70 -1.48
C PHE A 218 19.31 -18.31 -2.04
N ARG A 219 19.40 -19.61 -2.36
CA ARG A 219 18.26 -20.45 -2.70
C ARG A 219 17.63 -21.00 -1.43
N ASP A 220 16.34 -20.77 -1.26
CA ASP A 220 15.54 -21.53 -0.32
C ASP A 220 14.90 -22.71 -1.06
N SER A 221 15.49 -23.91 -0.94
CA SER A 221 15.08 -25.07 -1.74
C SER A 221 13.62 -25.47 -1.55
N ASP A 222 13.10 -25.38 -0.32
CA ASP A 222 11.71 -25.74 -0.01
C ASP A 222 10.73 -24.74 -0.64
N TYR A 223 11.06 -23.45 -0.57
CA TYR A 223 10.29 -22.43 -1.27
C TYR A 223 10.34 -22.63 -2.79
N TYR A 224 11.53 -22.83 -3.37
CA TYR A 224 11.69 -22.99 -4.81
C TYR A 224 10.95 -24.21 -5.33
N HIS A 225 11.06 -25.36 -4.65
CA HIS A 225 10.38 -26.59 -5.04
C HIS A 225 8.87 -26.38 -5.13
N SER A 226 8.28 -25.75 -4.12
CA SER A 226 6.83 -25.46 -4.09
C SER A 226 6.38 -24.40 -5.10
N GLN A 227 7.24 -23.47 -5.51
CA GLN A 227 6.86 -22.45 -6.50
C GLN A 227 7.08 -22.91 -7.94
N LEU A 228 8.08 -23.75 -8.19
CA LEU A 228 8.36 -24.30 -9.53
C LEU A 228 7.36 -25.39 -9.96
N SER A 229 6.60 -25.96 -9.02
CA SER A 229 5.52 -26.90 -9.35
C SER A 229 4.32 -26.19 -10.00
N ILE A 230 4.23 -24.87 -9.95
CA ILE A 230 3.12 -24.09 -10.50
C ILE A 230 3.41 -23.81 -11.98
N LYS A 231 2.56 -24.32 -12.87
CA LYS A 231 2.62 -23.98 -14.29
C LYS A 231 1.91 -22.65 -14.56
N TRP A 232 2.66 -21.65 -15.01
CA TRP A 232 2.10 -20.35 -15.39
C TRP A 232 1.61 -20.36 -16.84
N ARG A 233 0.34 -20.00 -17.04
CA ARG A 233 -0.25 -19.77 -18.36
C ARG A 233 -0.65 -18.31 -18.47
N THR A 234 0.07 -17.54 -19.27
CA THR A 234 -0.22 -16.12 -19.49
C THR A 234 -0.78 -15.89 -20.88
N GLU A 235 -1.88 -15.16 -20.99
CA GLU A 235 -2.56 -14.84 -22.25
C GLU A 235 -2.71 -13.32 -22.38
N LEU A 236 -2.37 -12.77 -23.55
CA LEU A 236 -2.64 -11.38 -23.91
C LEU A 236 -3.92 -11.28 -24.73
N VAL A 237 -4.82 -10.40 -24.33
CA VAL A 237 -6.08 -10.13 -25.00
C VAL A 237 -6.12 -8.67 -25.44
N SER A 238 -6.35 -8.44 -26.74
CA SER A 238 -6.42 -7.10 -27.33
C SER A 238 -7.67 -6.32 -26.91
N ASP A 239 -8.76 -7.03 -26.60
CA ASP A 239 -10.01 -6.42 -26.18
C ASP A 239 -9.92 -5.82 -24.78
N PRO A 240 -10.61 -4.69 -24.53
CA PRO A 240 -10.74 -4.15 -23.18
C PRO A 240 -11.44 -5.13 -22.23
N ILE A 241 -11.06 -5.11 -20.94
CA ILE A 241 -11.56 -6.06 -19.94
C ILE A 241 -13.08 -6.23 -19.93
N GLY A 242 -13.84 -5.13 -20.02
CA GLY A 242 -15.30 -5.17 -19.98
C GLY A 242 -15.91 -5.88 -21.18
N LYS A 243 -15.33 -5.71 -22.37
CA LYS A 243 -15.74 -6.42 -23.59
C LYS A 243 -15.39 -7.91 -23.47
N TYR A 244 -14.15 -8.21 -23.09
CA TYR A 244 -13.69 -9.59 -22.91
C TYR A 244 -14.55 -10.36 -21.92
N VAL A 245 -14.82 -9.79 -20.74
CA VAL A 245 -15.68 -10.41 -19.72
C VAL A 245 -17.09 -10.65 -20.26
N LYS A 246 -17.68 -9.66 -20.95
CA LYS A 246 -19.03 -9.77 -21.51
C LYS A 246 -19.15 -10.89 -22.55
N GLU A 247 -18.13 -11.09 -23.37
CA GLU A 247 -18.12 -12.09 -24.44
C GLU A 247 -17.74 -13.50 -23.94
N ASN A 248 -17.11 -13.60 -22.77
CA ASN A 248 -16.58 -14.86 -22.23
C ASN A 248 -17.18 -15.25 -20.87
N VAL A 249 -18.38 -14.75 -20.53
CA VAL A 249 -19.01 -14.99 -19.22
C VAL A 249 -19.02 -16.48 -18.83
N GLU A 250 -19.54 -17.35 -19.69
CA GLU A 250 -19.67 -18.79 -19.36
C GLU A 250 -18.31 -19.45 -19.11
N SER A 251 -17.30 -19.16 -19.94
CA SER A 251 -15.94 -19.67 -19.77
C SER A 251 -15.30 -19.18 -18.46
N LEU A 252 -15.51 -17.91 -18.10
CA LEU A 252 -15.02 -17.35 -16.84
C LEU A 252 -15.74 -17.94 -15.62
N LEU A 253 -17.03 -18.25 -15.75
CA LEU A 253 -17.77 -18.93 -14.69
C LEU A 253 -17.27 -20.37 -14.51
N ASP A 254 -16.99 -21.10 -15.59
CA ASP A 254 -16.38 -22.44 -15.51
C ASP A 254 -15.05 -22.43 -14.76
N GLU A 255 -14.18 -21.45 -15.03
CA GLU A 255 -12.93 -21.21 -14.29
C GLU A 255 -13.22 -20.96 -12.80
N ALA A 256 -14.25 -20.16 -12.48
CA ALA A 256 -14.69 -19.88 -11.11
C ALA A 256 -15.36 -21.08 -10.40
N TYR A 257 -15.85 -22.09 -11.13
CA TYR A 257 -16.35 -23.34 -10.57
C TYR A 257 -15.24 -24.36 -10.30
N ARG A 258 -14.18 -24.36 -11.13
CA ARG A 258 -12.99 -25.22 -10.94
C ARG A 258 -12.05 -24.70 -9.85
N GLY A 259 -12.01 -23.38 -9.68
CA GLY A 259 -11.17 -22.73 -8.68
C GLY A 259 -11.78 -21.42 -8.21
N LYS A 260 -10.96 -20.37 -8.09
CA LYS A 260 -11.44 -19.03 -7.73
C LYS A 260 -10.94 -18.05 -8.78
N LEU A 261 -11.86 -17.23 -9.28
CA LEU A 261 -11.61 -16.22 -10.30
C LEU A 261 -11.36 -14.87 -9.61
N LEU A 262 -10.22 -14.25 -9.90
CA LEU A 262 -9.91 -12.89 -9.52
C LEU A 262 -9.97 -12.00 -10.77
N VAL A 263 -10.78 -10.96 -10.74
CA VAL A 263 -10.88 -9.96 -11.82
C VAL A 263 -10.40 -8.61 -11.28
N VAL A 264 -9.36 -8.03 -11.88
CA VAL A 264 -8.75 -6.78 -11.41
C VAL A 264 -8.76 -5.72 -12.51
N SER A 265 -9.54 -4.67 -12.34
CA SER A 265 -9.54 -3.50 -13.21
C SER A 265 -8.83 -2.31 -12.57
N ASN A 266 -8.28 -1.42 -13.37
CA ASN A 266 -7.52 -0.27 -12.88
C ASN A 266 -8.41 0.84 -12.30
N THR A 267 -9.72 0.85 -12.61
CA THR A 267 -10.65 1.86 -12.10
C THR A 267 -11.86 1.24 -11.41
N VAL A 268 -12.40 1.95 -10.42
CA VAL A 268 -13.58 1.52 -9.64
C VAL A 268 -14.81 1.36 -10.53
N ASN A 269 -15.04 2.30 -11.45
CA ASN A 269 -16.19 2.24 -12.36
C ASN A 269 -16.16 0.99 -13.24
N LYS A 270 -14.98 0.61 -13.74
CA LYS A 270 -14.83 -0.61 -14.53
C LYS A 270 -15.06 -1.88 -13.70
N ALA A 271 -14.55 -1.92 -12.46
CA ALA A 271 -14.79 -3.02 -11.54
C ALA A 271 -16.29 -3.20 -11.28
N PHE A 272 -17.00 -2.09 -11.10
CA PHE A 272 -18.44 -2.10 -10.90
C PHE A 272 -19.21 -2.60 -12.13
N GLU A 273 -18.88 -2.14 -13.34
CA GLU A 273 -19.49 -2.65 -14.58
C GLU A 273 -19.31 -4.18 -14.72
N ILE A 274 -18.10 -4.68 -14.45
CA ILE A 274 -17.80 -6.12 -14.47
C ILE A 274 -18.64 -6.85 -13.41
N TYR A 275 -18.75 -6.29 -12.21
CA TYR A 275 -19.58 -6.83 -11.14
C TYR A 275 -21.05 -6.94 -11.57
N GLN A 276 -21.61 -5.92 -12.22
CA GLN A 276 -22.97 -5.96 -12.75
C GLN A 276 -23.17 -7.05 -13.83
N ILE A 277 -22.13 -7.38 -14.60
CA ILE A 277 -22.19 -8.45 -15.61
C ILE A 277 -22.20 -9.83 -14.93
N LEU A 278 -21.22 -10.10 -14.07
CA LEU A 278 -21.02 -11.44 -13.49
C LEU A 278 -22.02 -11.76 -12.38
N SER A 279 -22.44 -10.78 -11.58
CA SER A 279 -23.41 -10.99 -10.49
C SER A 279 -24.79 -11.43 -10.99
N LYS A 280 -25.17 -11.12 -12.23
CA LYS A 280 -26.44 -11.58 -12.85
C LYS A 280 -26.51 -13.10 -13.07
N ARG A 281 -25.37 -13.79 -12.99
CA ARG A 281 -25.25 -15.25 -13.21
C ARG A 281 -24.83 -16.01 -11.96
N LEU A 282 -24.61 -15.32 -10.84
CA LEU A 282 -24.07 -15.88 -9.61
C LEU A 282 -25.00 -15.56 -8.44
N ASN A 283 -25.02 -16.43 -7.44
CA ASN A 283 -25.67 -16.07 -6.19
C ASN A 283 -24.89 -14.91 -5.54
N PRO A 284 -25.56 -14.01 -4.79
CA PRO A 284 -24.88 -12.92 -4.10
C PRO A 284 -23.71 -13.39 -3.24
N LYS A 285 -23.76 -14.57 -2.62
CA LYS A 285 -22.66 -15.14 -1.82
C LYS A 285 -21.43 -15.56 -2.62
N ASP A 286 -21.58 -15.85 -3.90
CA ASP A 286 -20.51 -16.41 -4.76
C ASP A 286 -19.68 -15.31 -5.43
N VAL A 287 -20.08 -14.05 -5.33
CA VAL A 287 -19.39 -12.89 -5.93
C VAL A 287 -19.18 -11.76 -4.92
N VAL A 288 -18.01 -11.13 -4.95
CA VAL A 288 -17.69 -9.98 -4.10
C VAL A 288 -16.97 -8.90 -4.89
N LEU A 289 -17.31 -7.64 -4.62
CA LEU A 289 -16.65 -6.44 -5.13
C LEU A 289 -15.79 -5.82 -4.02
N VAL A 290 -14.53 -5.49 -4.31
CA VAL A 290 -13.57 -4.95 -3.33
C VAL A 290 -12.83 -3.76 -3.94
N HIS A 291 -12.96 -2.56 -3.36
CA HIS A 291 -12.22 -1.37 -3.82
C HIS A 291 -12.15 -0.26 -2.76
N GLY A 292 -11.36 0.78 -3.04
CA GLY A 292 -11.09 1.88 -2.11
C GLY A 292 -12.31 2.70 -1.69
N ARG A 293 -13.35 2.80 -2.54
CA ARG A 293 -14.59 3.57 -2.29
C ARG A 293 -15.67 2.87 -1.45
N LEU A 294 -15.37 1.70 -0.90
CA LEU A 294 -16.25 1.06 0.08
C LEU A 294 -16.10 1.74 1.44
N SER A 295 -17.18 1.78 2.21
CA SER A 295 -17.18 2.23 3.59
C SER A 295 -16.34 1.31 4.47
N SER A 296 -16.08 1.71 5.71
CA SER A 296 -15.26 0.91 6.61
C SER A 296 -15.95 -0.42 6.95
N ASN A 297 -17.27 -0.39 7.18
CA ASN A 297 -18.05 -1.61 7.44
C ASN A 297 -18.14 -2.51 6.20
N ASP A 298 -18.41 -1.94 5.02
CA ASP A 298 -18.52 -2.73 3.80
C ASP A 298 -17.19 -3.33 3.36
N LYS A 299 -16.06 -2.65 3.62
CA LYS A 299 -14.72 -3.24 3.45
C LYS A 299 -14.54 -4.48 4.33
N ALA A 300 -14.91 -4.40 5.61
CA ALA A 300 -14.80 -5.53 6.54
C ALA A 300 -15.69 -6.72 6.10
N ASN A 301 -16.92 -6.43 5.67
CA ASN A 301 -17.85 -7.42 5.14
C ASN A 301 -17.31 -8.06 3.85
N ALA A 302 -16.80 -7.25 2.92
CA ALA A 302 -16.22 -7.73 1.67
C ALA A 302 -15.02 -8.64 1.91
N VAL A 303 -14.09 -8.25 2.81
CA VAL A 303 -12.93 -9.07 3.18
C VAL A 303 -13.36 -10.42 3.75
N THR A 304 -14.36 -10.45 4.63
CA THR A 304 -14.88 -11.72 5.18
C THR A 304 -15.47 -12.61 4.09
N LYS A 305 -16.17 -12.00 3.12
CA LYS A 305 -16.81 -12.70 2.00
C LYS A 305 -15.83 -13.26 0.97
N ILE A 306 -14.62 -12.71 0.89
CA ILE A 306 -13.58 -13.16 -0.05
C ILE A 306 -13.33 -14.66 0.08
N GLU A 307 -13.27 -15.21 1.30
CA GLU A 307 -12.96 -16.62 1.51
C GLU A 307 -13.99 -17.53 0.83
N SER A 308 -15.28 -17.25 1.01
CA SER A 308 -16.38 -18.03 0.45
C SER A 308 -16.70 -17.72 -1.02
N ALA A 309 -16.38 -16.51 -1.50
CA ALA A 309 -16.71 -16.09 -2.86
C ALA A 309 -15.90 -16.88 -3.91
N ARG A 310 -16.56 -17.27 -5.01
CA ARG A 310 -15.93 -17.90 -6.19
C ARG A 310 -15.33 -16.86 -7.13
N VAL A 311 -15.95 -15.69 -7.21
CA VAL A 311 -15.52 -14.57 -8.03
C VAL A 311 -15.22 -13.37 -7.15
N VAL A 312 -13.98 -12.91 -7.18
CA VAL A 312 -13.53 -11.68 -6.51
C VAL A 312 -13.25 -10.65 -7.59
N ILE A 313 -13.97 -9.54 -7.56
CA ILE A 313 -13.79 -8.41 -8.48
C ILE A 313 -13.18 -7.28 -7.67
N SER A 314 -12.07 -6.73 -8.14
CA SER A 314 -11.30 -5.76 -7.36
C SER A 314 -10.65 -4.69 -8.24
N THR A 315 -10.14 -3.66 -7.58
CA THR A 315 -9.13 -2.76 -8.13
C THR A 315 -7.75 -3.06 -7.54
N GLN A 316 -6.80 -2.14 -7.65
CA GLN A 316 -5.44 -2.23 -7.09
C GLN A 316 -5.39 -2.51 -5.58
N VAL A 317 -6.51 -2.37 -4.86
CA VAL A 317 -6.57 -2.70 -3.42
C VAL A 317 -6.21 -4.16 -3.10
N ILE A 318 -6.25 -5.06 -4.09
CA ILE A 318 -5.81 -6.46 -3.91
C ILE A 318 -4.28 -6.62 -3.95
N GLU A 319 -3.56 -5.64 -4.49
CA GLU A 319 -2.12 -5.69 -4.67
C GLU A 319 -1.40 -5.77 -3.32
N ALA A 320 -1.98 -5.18 -2.27
CA ALA A 320 -1.50 -5.31 -0.90
C ALA A 320 -2.62 -5.25 0.16
N GLY A 321 -2.44 -6.00 1.25
CA GLY A 321 -3.33 -5.96 2.41
C GLY A 321 -4.64 -6.76 2.30
N VAL A 322 -4.89 -7.44 1.18
CA VAL A 322 -6.01 -8.39 1.04
C VAL A 322 -5.47 -9.76 0.63
N ASP A 323 -5.88 -10.81 1.35
CA ASP A 323 -5.45 -12.18 1.08
C ASP A 323 -6.47 -12.88 0.17
N VAL A 324 -6.06 -13.17 -1.06
CA VAL A 324 -6.85 -13.93 -2.04
C VAL A 324 -5.97 -15.08 -2.52
N ASP A 325 -6.57 -16.26 -2.60
CA ASP A 325 -5.98 -17.45 -3.20
C ASP A 325 -6.81 -17.90 -4.41
N ALA A 326 -6.59 -17.26 -5.54
CA ALA A 326 -7.26 -17.54 -6.82
C ALA A 326 -6.48 -18.57 -7.66
N THR A 327 -7.07 -19.07 -8.74
CA THR A 327 -6.36 -19.90 -9.76
C THR A 327 -6.29 -19.19 -11.10
N THR A 328 -7.24 -18.30 -11.34
CA THR A 328 -7.37 -17.55 -12.59
C THR A 328 -7.45 -16.06 -12.29
N LEU A 329 -6.60 -15.27 -12.93
CA LEU A 329 -6.58 -13.82 -12.90
C LEU A 329 -7.01 -13.28 -14.27
N VAL A 330 -8.01 -12.41 -14.30
CA VAL A 330 -8.32 -11.54 -15.45
C VAL A 330 -8.00 -10.13 -15.04
N THR A 331 -7.10 -9.44 -15.74
CA THR A 331 -6.68 -8.11 -15.33
C THR A 331 -6.43 -7.17 -16.50
N GLU A 332 -6.74 -5.89 -16.32
CA GLU A 332 -6.24 -4.86 -17.23
C GLU A 332 -4.71 -4.78 -17.14
N VAL A 333 -4.07 -4.46 -18.26
CA VAL A 333 -2.65 -4.12 -18.27
C VAL A 333 -2.34 -3.08 -17.19
N ALA A 334 -1.24 -3.32 -16.49
CA ALA A 334 -0.65 -2.44 -15.49
C ALA A 334 0.87 -2.57 -15.58
N PRO A 335 1.63 -1.70 -14.89
CA PRO A 335 3.08 -1.87 -14.80
C PRO A 335 3.47 -3.26 -14.25
N PRO A 336 4.65 -3.81 -14.63
CA PRO A 336 5.02 -5.18 -14.28
C PRO A 336 5.03 -5.45 -12.78
N SER A 337 5.40 -4.48 -11.96
CA SER A 337 5.29 -4.51 -10.49
C SER A 337 3.86 -4.79 -10.02
N SER A 338 2.85 -4.04 -10.49
CA SER A 338 1.43 -4.28 -10.19
C SER A 338 0.99 -5.66 -10.68
N LEU A 339 1.34 -6.04 -11.91
CA LEU A 339 0.94 -7.33 -12.48
C LEU A 339 1.50 -8.50 -11.66
N ALA A 340 2.76 -8.42 -11.22
CA ALA A 340 3.37 -9.42 -10.34
C ALA A 340 2.67 -9.49 -8.98
N GLN A 341 2.26 -8.36 -8.40
CA GLN A 341 1.50 -8.34 -7.15
C GLN A 341 0.10 -8.95 -7.30
N ARG A 342 -0.59 -8.70 -8.42
CA ARG A 342 -1.87 -9.32 -8.76
C ARG A 342 -1.73 -10.82 -8.98
N ALA A 343 -0.74 -11.25 -9.77
CA ALA A 343 -0.45 -12.66 -10.03
C ALA A 343 0.04 -13.41 -8.78
N GLY A 344 0.67 -12.70 -7.83
CA GLY A 344 1.02 -13.20 -6.50
C GLY A 344 -0.17 -13.60 -5.62
N ARG A 345 -1.42 -13.35 -6.08
CA ARG A 345 -2.68 -13.82 -5.47
C ARG A 345 -3.19 -15.13 -6.07
N LEU A 346 -2.53 -15.67 -7.10
CA LEU A 346 -2.84 -16.99 -7.61
C LEU A 346 -2.12 -18.07 -6.80
N CYS A 347 -2.74 -19.20 -6.51
CA CYS A 347 -2.10 -20.37 -5.90
C CYS A 347 -1.19 -20.03 -4.73
N ARG A 348 -1.70 -19.21 -3.83
CA ARG A 348 -0.93 -18.56 -2.77
C ARG A 348 -0.85 -19.44 -1.53
N LEU A 349 -1.96 -20.05 -1.13
CA LEU A 349 -2.04 -20.90 0.07
C LEU A 349 -2.08 -22.39 -0.32
N ARG A 350 -2.70 -22.72 -1.45
CA ARG A 350 -2.75 -24.08 -2.01
C ARG A 350 -1.59 -24.41 -2.95
N MET A 351 -1.33 -25.70 -3.10
CA MET A 351 -0.69 -26.20 -4.31
C MET A 351 -1.70 -26.12 -5.46
N CYS A 352 -1.24 -25.69 -6.63
CA CYS A 352 -2.05 -25.73 -7.85
C CYS A 352 -1.16 -26.19 -9.00
N ASP A 353 -1.75 -26.95 -9.92
CA ASP A 353 -1.02 -27.43 -11.09
C ASP A 353 -0.83 -26.31 -12.12
N GLU A 354 -1.85 -25.46 -12.29
CA GLU A 354 -1.84 -24.36 -13.26
C GLU A 354 -2.38 -23.05 -12.65
N ALA A 355 -1.68 -21.96 -12.90
CA ALA A 355 -2.08 -20.59 -12.60
C ALA A 355 -2.27 -19.81 -13.90
N LYS A 356 -3.50 -19.35 -14.16
CA LYS A 356 -3.87 -18.69 -15.41
C LYS A 356 -3.94 -17.18 -15.24
N VAL A 357 -3.22 -16.43 -16.07
CA VAL A 357 -3.15 -14.97 -16.06
C VAL A 357 -3.59 -14.44 -17.43
N ILE A 358 -4.74 -13.79 -17.48
CA ILE A 358 -5.29 -13.18 -18.70
C ILE A 358 -5.14 -11.66 -18.55
N ILE A 359 -4.33 -11.06 -19.41
CA ILE A 359 -4.05 -9.61 -19.40
C ILE A 359 -4.76 -8.99 -20.60
N THR A 360 -5.71 -8.11 -20.31
CA THR A 360 -6.52 -7.41 -21.30
C THR A 360 -5.99 -6.00 -21.52
N ASN A 361 -6.31 -5.40 -22.66
CA ASN A 361 -6.02 -3.99 -22.88
C ASN A 361 -6.81 -3.09 -21.91
N ALA A 362 -6.29 -1.89 -21.63
CA ALA A 362 -6.96 -0.87 -20.82
C ALA A 362 -7.52 0.22 -21.76
N LYS A 363 -8.81 0.54 -21.65
CA LYS A 363 -9.42 1.61 -22.48
C LYS A 363 -8.90 3.00 -22.08
N GLN A 364 -8.55 3.16 -20.82
CA GLN A 364 -8.00 4.39 -20.25
C GLN A 364 -6.73 4.04 -19.50
N PRO A 365 -5.71 4.92 -19.50
CA PRO A 365 -4.43 4.61 -18.88
C PRO A 365 -4.48 4.69 -17.35
N TYR A 366 -5.44 5.42 -16.78
CA TYR A 366 -5.51 5.69 -15.35
C TYR A 366 -5.54 4.41 -14.48
N PRO A 367 -4.88 4.44 -13.31
CA PRO A 367 -4.11 5.56 -12.75
C PRO A 367 -2.69 5.68 -13.31
N TYR A 368 -2.32 4.87 -14.30
CA TYR A 368 -0.98 4.79 -14.85
C TYR A 368 -0.79 5.71 -16.05
N GLU A 369 0.45 5.85 -16.52
CA GLU A 369 0.77 6.53 -17.77
C GLU A 369 0.61 5.58 -18.97
N GLN A 370 0.10 6.11 -20.09
CA GLN A 370 -0.10 5.33 -21.30
C GLN A 370 1.22 4.74 -21.84
N ALA A 371 2.34 5.46 -21.70
CA ALA A 371 3.66 5.00 -22.11
C ALA A 371 4.05 3.71 -21.36
N THR A 372 3.94 3.72 -20.02
CA THR A 372 4.22 2.56 -19.17
C THR A 372 3.35 1.36 -19.52
N LEU A 373 2.06 1.57 -19.82
CA LEU A 373 1.16 0.48 -20.23
C LEU A 373 1.55 -0.11 -21.59
N ASN A 374 1.91 0.74 -22.56
CA ASN A 374 2.34 0.30 -23.88
C ASN A 374 3.64 -0.52 -23.79
N GLU A 375 4.64 -0.02 -23.06
CA GLU A 375 5.89 -0.72 -22.80
C GLU A 375 5.63 -2.07 -22.11
N SER A 376 4.76 -2.09 -21.10
CA SER A 376 4.36 -3.32 -20.40
C SER A 376 3.79 -4.37 -21.37
N MET A 377 2.85 -3.98 -22.24
CA MET A 377 2.28 -4.88 -23.25
C MET A 377 3.32 -5.40 -24.23
N GLU A 378 4.21 -4.54 -24.71
CA GLU A 378 5.25 -4.89 -25.68
C GLU A 378 6.25 -5.89 -25.09
N PHE A 379 6.73 -5.64 -23.86
CA PHE A 379 7.66 -6.54 -23.19
C PHE A 379 7.00 -7.85 -22.79
N ILE A 380 5.75 -7.85 -22.35
CA ILE A 380 5.01 -9.09 -22.05
C ILE A 380 4.82 -9.89 -23.33
N ARG A 381 4.44 -9.27 -24.45
CA ARG A 381 4.30 -9.96 -25.74
C ARG A 381 5.63 -10.60 -26.16
N SER A 382 6.70 -9.82 -26.12
CA SER A 382 8.05 -10.29 -26.46
C SER A 382 8.49 -11.44 -25.55
N ALA A 383 8.16 -11.36 -24.25
CA ALA A 383 8.45 -12.43 -23.31
C ALA A 383 7.69 -13.72 -23.66
N LEU A 384 6.40 -13.63 -24.01
CA LEU A 384 5.55 -14.78 -24.37
C LEU A 384 5.94 -15.43 -25.70
N GLU A 385 6.56 -14.70 -26.63
CA GLU A 385 7.15 -15.26 -27.84
C GLU A 385 8.39 -16.11 -27.55
N LEU A 386 9.13 -15.78 -26.49
CA LEU A 386 10.35 -16.47 -26.09
C LEU A 386 10.11 -17.62 -25.11
N ASN A 387 9.26 -17.42 -24.10
CA ASN A 387 9.00 -18.38 -23.02
C ASN A 387 7.73 -18.02 -22.20
N SER A 388 7.37 -18.85 -21.21
CA SER A 388 6.40 -18.45 -20.18
C SER A 388 6.93 -17.32 -19.29
N ILE A 389 6.03 -16.59 -18.64
CA ILE A 389 6.39 -15.61 -17.60
C ILE A 389 6.30 -16.29 -16.23
N GLN A 390 7.36 -16.15 -15.44
CA GLN A 390 7.43 -16.58 -14.06
C GLN A 390 7.04 -15.41 -13.15
N TRP A 391 5.79 -15.42 -12.67
CA TRP A 391 5.22 -14.33 -11.87
C TRP A 391 5.56 -14.36 -10.38
N ARG A 392 6.31 -15.38 -9.93
CA ARG A 392 6.61 -15.56 -8.50
C ARG A 392 8.08 -15.53 -8.13
N LEU A 393 8.94 -16.16 -8.91
CA LEU A 393 10.37 -16.18 -8.60
C LEU A 393 11.07 -14.98 -9.24
N LEU A 394 12.11 -14.48 -8.56
CA LEU A 394 12.97 -13.40 -9.07
C LEU A 394 13.91 -13.91 -10.19
N ASP A 395 14.18 -15.22 -10.21
CA ASP A 395 15.02 -15.89 -11.19
C ASP A 395 14.24 -16.30 -12.45
N ASN A 396 14.96 -16.47 -13.56
CA ASN A 396 14.40 -16.94 -14.84
C ASN A 396 14.17 -18.47 -14.87
N GLU A 397 13.91 -19.09 -13.72
CA GLU A 397 13.67 -20.53 -13.60
C GLU A 397 12.17 -20.80 -13.83
N GLY A 398 11.85 -21.61 -14.85
CA GLY A 398 10.46 -21.87 -15.26
C GLY A 398 9.81 -20.76 -16.10
N GLY A 399 10.59 -19.79 -16.59
CA GLY A 399 10.12 -18.72 -17.46
C GLY A 399 10.92 -17.42 -17.29
N ILE A 400 10.59 -16.38 -18.05
CA ILE A 400 11.14 -15.03 -17.85
C ILE A 400 10.58 -14.47 -16.55
N SER A 401 11.45 -14.08 -15.62
CA SER A 401 11.02 -13.58 -14.32
C SER A 401 10.33 -12.23 -14.40
N TYR A 402 9.38 -12.00 -13.50
CA TYR A 402 8.73 -10.70 -13.39
C TYR A 402 9.73 -9.58 -13.04
N LEU A 403 10.84 -9.90 -12.35
CA LEU A 403 11.91 -8.92 -12.10
C LEU A 403 12.51 -8.42 -13.43
N ASN A 404 12.72 -9.29 -14.42
CA ASN A 404 13.23 -8.86 -15.72
C ASN A 404 12.27 -7.89 -16.43
N LEU A 405 10.96 -8.08 -16.29
CA LEU A 405 9.96 -7.15 -16.81
C LEU A 405 10.04 -5.80 -16.09
N ILE A 406 10.14 -5.80 -14.77
CA ILE A 406 10.30 -4.59 -13.93
C ILE A 406 11.58 -3.82 -14.32
N GLU A 407 12.72 -4.50 -14.49
CA GLU A 407 13.97 -3.86 -14.88
C GLU A 407 13.90 -3.15 -16.23
N LYS A 408 13.04 -3.64 -17.14
CA LYS A 408 12.87 -3.10 -18.49
C LYS A 408 11.94 -1.90 -18.51
N VAL A 409 10.79 -1.99 -17.85
CA VAL A 409 9.74 -0.95 -17.87
C VAL A 409 9.96 0.10 -16.79
N GLU A 410 10.37 -0.32 -15.59
CA GLU A 410 10.40 0.53 -14.39
C GLU A 410 11.85 0.86 -13.95
N GLY A 411 12.83 0.49 -14.79
CA GLY A 411 14.26 0.68 -14.51
C GLY A 411 14.80 2.09 -14.79
N SER A 412 13.94 3.10 -14.99
CA SER A 412 14.34 4.47 -15.33
C SER A 412 14.98 5.22 -14.14
N VAL A 413 15.67 6.34 -14.43
CA VAL A 413 16.44 7.11 -13.44
C VAL A 413 15.59 8.25 -12.89
N PHE A 414 15.38 8.28 -11.58
CA PHE A 414 14.70 9.39 -10.90
C PHE A 414 15.64 10.58 -10.68
N SER A 415 15.14 11.78 -10.94
CA SER A 415 15.75 13.05 -10.51
C SER A 415 15.69 13.19 -8.99
N SER A 416 16.69 13.85 -8.40
CA SER A 416 16.68 14.21 -6.99
C SER A 416 15.84 15.45 -6.78
N SER A 417 14.88 15.39 -5.85
CA SER A 417 14.05 16.55 -5.50
C SER A 417 14.57 17.30 -4.26
N GLN A 418 14.16 18.55 -4.10
CA GLN A 418 14.49 19.41 -2.95
C GLN A 418 13.90 18.89 -1.63
N TYR A 419 12.86 18.03 -1.68
CA TYR A 419 12.20 17.50 -0.47
C TYR A 419 13.14 16.77 0.48
N ARG A 420 14.17 16.11 -0.07
CA ARG A 420 15.07 15.29 0.71
C ARG A 420 15.83 16.09 1.77
N SER A 421 16.46 17.18 1.34
CA SER A 421 17.23 18.05 2.25
C SER A 421 16.33 18.66 3.32
N LEU A 422 15.08 18.98 2.98
CA LEU A 422 14.09 19.46 3.95
C LEU A 422 13.76 18.38 4.99
N PHE A 423 13.45 17.15 4.58
CA PHE A 423 13.13 16.07 5.50
C PHE A 423 14.32 15.68 6.40
N GLU A 424 15.54 15.62 5.84
CA GLU A 424 16.76 15.42 6.64
C GLU A 424 16.95 16.54 7.67
N LEU A 425 16.70 17.80 7.31
CA LEU A 425 16.74 18.94 8.23
C LEU A 425 15.76 18.75 9.40
N LEU A 426 14.48 18.44 9.09
CA LEU A 426 13.41 18.27 10.08
C LEU A 426 13.70 17.11 11.06
N MET A 427 14.22 16.00 10.55
CA MET A 427 14.49 14.82 11.37
C MET A 427 15.77 14.95 12.20
N GLN A 428 16.83 15.55 11.65
CA GLN A 428 18.18 15.48 12.23
C GLN A 428 18.60 16.72 13.01
N LYS A 429 18.23 17.93 12.57
CA LYS A 429 18.74 19.16 13.21
C LYS A 429 17.88 19.54 14.41
N PRO A 430 18.44 20.04 15.52
CA PRO A 430 17.63 20.44 16.68
C PRO A 430 16.76 21.66 16.40
N PHE A 431 17.16 22.51 15.44
CA PHE A 431 16.58 23.84 15.21
C PHE A 431 15.13 23.90 14.70
N PRO A 432 14.66 23.05 13.77
CA PRO A 432 13.30 23.13 13.27
C PRO A 432 12.31 22.98 14.42
N ASN A 433 11.55 24.04 14.63
CA ASN A 433 10.50 24.05 15.62
C ASN A 433 9.20 23.50 14.99
N VAL A 434 8.19 23.33 15.82
CA VAL A 434 6.91 22.76 15.42
C VAL A 434 6.20 23.63 14.38
N GLU A 435 6.41 24.94 14.40
CA GLU A 435 5.84 25.86 13.40
C GLU A 435 6.46 25.64 12.01
N ASP A 436 7.77 25.39 11.93
CA ASP A 436 8.45 25.08 10.66
C ASP A 436 7.90 23.77 10.05
N ILE A 437 7.63 22.78 10.90
CA ILE A 437 7.07 21.49 10.49
C ILE A 437 5.62 21.66 10.05
N LEU A 438 4.83 22.44 10.79
CA LEU A 438 3.45 22.75 10.39
C LEU A 438 3.39 23.53 9.07
N GLU A 439 4.31 24.46 8.83
CA GLU A 439 4.38 25.16 7.55
C GLU A 439 4.72 24.21 6.39
N THR A 440 5.57 23.22 6.65
CA THR A 440 5.82 22.11 5.70
C THR A 440 4.52 21.36 5.40
N LEU A 441 3.77 20.92 6.41
CA LEU A 441 2.49 20.24 6.21
C LEU A 441 1.43 21.11 5.50
N LYS A 442 1.38 22.42 5.75
CA LYS A 442 0.47 23.32 5.04
C LYS A 442 0.76 23.35 3.55
N ASN A 443 2.02 23.42 3.17
CA ASN A 443 2.41 23.51 1.76
C ASN A 443 2.28 22.15 1.04
N TYR A 444 2.35 21.06 1.78
CA TYR A 444 2.53 19.73 1.24
C TYR A 444 1.42 18.70 1.59
N CYS A 445 0.43 19.00 2.43
CA CYS A 445 -0.59 18.04 2.92
C CYS A 445 -0.01 16.93 3.84
N SER A 446 1.03 16.23 3.38
CA SER A 446 1.62 15.05 4.01
C SER A 446 3.11 14.97 3.68
N PHE A 447 3.86 14.25 4.52
CA PHE A 447 5.26 13.88 4.24
C PHE A 447 5.40 12.76 3.22
N VAL A 448 4.33 11.96 3.03
CA VAL A 448 4.37 10.75 2.20
C VAL A 448 3.39 10.84 1.05
N ARG A 449 2.17 11.35 1.29
CA ARG A 449 1.10 11.37 0.28
C ARG A 449 1.13 12.63 -0.54
N ASP A 450 0.68 12.52 -1.79
CA ASP A 450 0.62 13.68 -2.68
C ASP A 450 -0.56 14.62 -2.42
N THR A 451 -1.52 14.20 -1.60
CA THR A 451 -2.74 14.95 -1.30
C THR A 451 -3.32 14.51 0.05
N ASN A 452 -4.16 15.36 0.66
CA ASN A 452 -4.83 15.05 1.92
C ASN A 452 -5.89 13.97 1.73
N LEU A 453 -6.12 13.18 2.78
CA LEU A 453 -7.28 12.28 2.83
C LEU A 453 -8.49 13.05 3.39
N ILE A 454 -9.63 12.90 2.74
CA ILE A 454 -10.91 13.46 3.12
C ILE A 454 -11.84 12.32 3.54
N SER A 455 -12.48 12.49 4.70
CA SER A 455 -13.48 11.55 5.21
C SER A 455 -14.86 11.96 4.73
N ILE A 456 -15.57 11.02 4.12
CA ILE A 456 -16.96 11.18 3.68
C ILE A 456 -17.82 10.24 4.53
N GLU A 457 -18.73 10.78 5.32
CA GLU A 457 -19.74 10.03 6.06
C GLU A 457 -20.82 9.57 5.09
N VAL A 458 -21.12 8.27 5.14
CA VAL A 458 -22.03 7.60 4.21
C VAL A 458 -23.17 6.85 4.91
N ASP A 459 -23.02 6.60 6.21
CA ASP A 459 -24.03 6.07 7.13
C ASP A 459 -23.61 6.45 8.57
N ASP A 460 -24.46 6.25 9.57
CA ASP A 460 -24.20 6.63 10.97
C ASP A 460 -22.87 6.04 11.47
N ASN A 461 -21.85 6.90 11.65
CA ASN A 461 -20.48 6.53 12.00
C ASN A 461 -19.78 5.55 11.03
N ASP A 462 -20.18 5.53 9.76
CA ASP A 462 -19.47 4.80 8.69
C ASP A 462 -18.95 5.75 7.62
N PHE A 463 -17.70 5.52 7.23
CA PHE A 463 -16.92 6.50 6.46
C PHE A 463 -16.22 5.87 5.26
N VAL A 464 -16.17 6.64 4.17
CA VAL A 464 -15.31 6.42 3.00
C VAL A 464 -14.22 7.48 2.99
N GLU A 465 -12.96 7.06 2.95
CA GLU A 465 -11.83 7.97 2.76
C GLU A 465 -11.48 8.09 1.27
N THR A 466 -11.24 9.31 0.82
CA THR A 466 -10.80 9.63 -0.55
C THR A 466 -9.72 10.69 -0.54
N SER A 467 -9.04 10.94 -1.67
CA SER A 467 -8.12 12.08 -1.77
C SER A 467 -8.86 13.41 -1.91
N LEU A 468 -8.28 14.48 -1.38
CA LEU A 468 -8.77 15.84 -1.56
C LEU A 468 -8.87 16.17 -3.05
N SER A 469 -7.84 15.86 -3.83
CA SER A 469 -7.85 16.14 -5.28
C SER A 469 -9.00 15.43 -6.01
N TRP A 470 -9.30 14.18 -5.63
CA TRP A 470 -10.47 13.47 -6.17
C TRP A 470 -11.79 14.09 -5.71
N PHE A 471 -11.88 14.48 -4.43
CA PHE A 471 -13.07 15.12 -3.88
C PHE A 471 -13.37 16.44 -4.60
N LEU A 472 -12.34 17.28 -4.80
CA LEU A 472 -12.42 18.53 -5.55
C LEU A 472 -12.91 18.32 -6.97
N ALA A 473 -12.39 17.31 -7.68
CA ALA A 473 -12.83 16.98 -9.03
C ALA A 473 -14.30 16.53 -9.11
N ASN A 474 -14.89 16.10 -7.99
CA ASN A 474 -16.26 15.57 -7.92
C ASN A 474 -17.20 16.40 -7.03
N LEU A 475 -16.81 17.63 -6.65
CA LEU A 475 -17.58 18.49 -5.73
C LEU A 475 -19.05 18.68 -6.13
N HIS A 476 -19.31 18.82 -7.42
CA HIS A 476 -20.64 18.99 -7.98
C HIS A 476 -21.60 17.84 -7.65
N VAL A 477 -21.08 16.63 -7.37
CA VAL A 477 -21.88 15.46 -7.01
C VAL A 477 -22.31 15.52 -5.53
N PHE A 478 -21.46 16.06 -4.66
CA PHE A 478 -21.73 16.19 -3.21
C PHE A 478 -22.56 17.42 -2.85
N ALA A 479 -22.72 18.36 -3.78
CA ALA A 479 -23.41 19.61 -3.55
C ALA A 479 -24.94 19.44 -3.59
N ARG A 480 -25.64 19.95 -2.56
CA ARG A 480 -27.10 20.15 -2.58
C ARG A 480 -27.38 21.65 -2.64
N ASP A 481 -28.08 22.11 -3.68
CA ASP A 481 -28.35 23.54 -3.94
C ASP A 481 -27.10 24.44 -3.86
N GLY A 482 -25.97 23.94 -4.36
CA GLY A 482 -24.69 24.64 -4.35
C GLY A 482 -23.98 24.68 -2.99
N LYS A 483 -24.41 23.88 -2.01
CA LYS A 483 -23.81 23.79 -0.68
C LYS A 483 -23.40 22.36 -0.32
N LEU A 484 -22.34 22.25 0.47
CA LEU A 484 -21.86 21.01 1.07
C LEU A 484 -22.31 20.97 2.54
N LEU A 485 -22.80 19.83 3.01
CA LEU A 485 -22.93 19.60 4.44
C LEU A 485 -21.58 19.10 4.98
N VAL A 486 -21.03 19.81 5.95
CA VAL A 486 -19.70 19.56 6.52
C VAL A 486 -19.80 19.54 8.04
N THR A 487 -19.34 18.45 8.65
CA THR A 487 -19.15 18.35 10.09
C THR A 487 -17.71 18.68 10.45
N PHE A 488 -17.52 19.76 11.21
CA PHE A 488 -16.23 20.23 11.69
C PHE A 488 -15.95 19.65 13.08
N HIS A 489 -14.77 19.03 13.26
CA HIS A 489 -14.40 18.38 14.51
C HIS A 489 -13.40 19.23 15.30
N ARG A 490 -13.71 19.51 16.57
CA ARG A 490 -12.95 20.37 17.49
C ARG A 490 -12.41 19.62 18.70
N GLY A 491 -12.01 18.36 18.53
CA GLY A 491 -11.73 17.44 19.63
C GLY A 491 -12.98 16.63 19.91
N ASP A 492 -13.53 16.72 21.12
CA ASP A 492 -14.78 16.03 21.49
C ASP A 492 -16.04 16.74 20.98
N ASP A 493 -15.92 18.03 20.64
CA ASP A 493 -17.01 18.85 20.08
C ASP A 493 -17.07 18.72 18.54
N ARG A 494 -18.29 18.71 17.99
CA ARG A 494 -18.56 18.58 16.55
C ARG A 494 -19.67 19.52 16.15
N GLU A 495 -19.48 20.24 15.04
CA GLU A 495 -20.44 21.19 14.52
C GLU A 495 -20.71 20.95 13.03
N ALA A 496 -21.95 20.60 12.68
CA ALA A 496 -22.40 20.45 11.30
C ALA A 496 -22.87 21.79 10.72
N LYS A 497 -22.40 22.13 9.52
CA LYS A 497 -22.70 23.38 8.82
C LYS A 497 -22.85 23.17 7.31
N TRP A 498 -23.73 23.95 6.70
CA TRP A 498 -23.79 24.09 5.26
C TRP A 498 -22.75 25.12 4.78
N VAL A 499 -21.86 24.70 3.89
CA VAL A 499 -20.78 25.51 3.32
C VAL A 499 -21.03 25.71 1.84
N ASP A 500 -20.92 26.94 1.34
CA ASP A 500 -21.06 27.21 -0.09
C ASP A 500 -19.92 26.53 -0.88
N VAL A 501 -20.25 25.83 -1.97
CA VAL A 501 -19.26 25.11 -2.79
C VAL A 501 -18.22 26.07 -3.34
N LYS A 502 -18.61 27.27 -3.80
CA LYS A 502 -17.68 28.26 -4.32
C LYS A 502 -16.79 28.82 -3.21
N GLU A 503 -17.30 28.96 -1.98
CA GLU A 503 -16.47 29.32 -0.83
C GLU A 503 -15.37 28.27 -0.61
N PHE A 504 -15.76 26.98 -0.61
CA PHE A 504 -14.80 25.89 -0.43
C PHE A 504 -13.80 25.81 -1.60
N GLU A 505 -14.26 25.83 -2.85
CA GLU A 505 -13.39 25.83 -4.05
C GLU A 505 -12.40 27.00 -4.05
N ASN A 506 -12.87 28.20 -3.71
CA ASN A 506 -11.99 29.37 -3.61
C ASN A 506 -10.95 29.21 -2.51
N SER A 507 -11.30 28.55 -1.39
CA SER A 507 -10.35 28.33 -0.29
C SER A 507 -9.18 27.44 -0.71
N VAL A 508 -9.42 26.43 -1.56
CA VAL A 508 -8.41 25.45 -2.02
C VAL A 508 -7.73 25.84 -3.34
N LYS A 509 -8.07 27.00 -3.91
CA LYS A 509 -7.53 27.46 -5.18
C LYS A 509 -6.03 27.76 -5.07
N GLY A 510 -5.24 27.24 -6.01
CA GLY A 510 -3.79 27.43 -6.07
C GLY A 510 -3.02 26.28 -5.39
N ASN A 511 -2.97 26.28 -4.06
CA ASN A 511 -2.40 25.16 -3.29
C ASN A 511 -3.51 24.50 -2.45
N GLU A 512 -3.99 23.35 -2.92
CA GLU A 512 -5.10 22.60 -2.32
C GLU A 512 -4.82 22.25 -0.84
N CYS A 513 -3.58 21.94 -0.49
CA CYS A 513 -3.17 21.60 0.87
C CYS A 513 -3.31 22.80 1.81
N ARG A 514 -2.70 23.93 1.43
CA ARG A 514 -2.68 25.15 2.22
C ARG A 514 -4.09 25.71 2.35
N GLY A 515 -4.84 25.69 1.26
CA GLY A 515 -6.21 26.14 1.24
C GLY A 515 -7.13 25.32 2.12
N TYR A 516 -7.01 23.99 2.10
CA TYR A 516 -7.78 23.11 2.97
C TYR A 516 -7.43 23.33 4.46
N TYR A 517 -6.15 23.56 4.77
CA TYR A 517 -5.73 23.92 6.11
C TYR A 517 -6.37 25.23 6.58
N GLU A 518 -6.34 26.28 5.76
CA GLU A 518 -6.97 27.57 6.10
C GLU A 518 -8.49 27.45 6.24
N PHE A 519 -9.14 26.60 5.43
CA PHE A 519 -10.55 26.27 5.55
C PHE A 519 -10.90 25.65 6.92
N LEU A 520 -10.11 24.67 7.38
CA LEU A 520 -10.28 24.08 8.71
C LEU A 520 -10.04 25.12 9.81
N ARG A 521 -8.98 25.92 9.69
CA ARG A 521 -8.63 26.97 10.67
C ARG A 521 -9.73 28.02 10.81
N LYS A 522 -10.31 28.51 9.70
CA LYS A 522 -11.40 29.48 9.69
C LYS A 522 -12.64 28.96 10.45
N ASN A 523 -12.85 27.64 10.43
CA ASN A 523 -13.95 26.97 11.12
C ASN A 523 -13.57 26.44 12.51
N ASN A 524 -12.38 26.80 13.02
CA ASN A 524 -11.82 26.31 14.29
C ASN A 524 -11.84 24.78 14.41
N ALA A 525 -11.55 24.08 13.30
CA ALA A 525 -11.64 22.63 13.18
C ALA A 525 -10.24 22.01 13.02
N LEU A 526 -10.08 20.78 13.51
CA LEU A 526 -8.87 19.97 13.34
C LEU A 526 -8.95 19.08 12.09
N PHE A 527 -10.14 18.58 11.81
CA PHE A 527 -10.48 17.87 10.60
C PHE A 527 -11.97 18.09 10.30
N ALA A 528 -12.38 17.77 9.08
CA ALA A 528 -13.75 17.87 8.64
C ALA A 528 -14.21 16.55 8.02
N THR A 529 -15.46 16.21 8.28
CA THR A 529 -16.19 15.13 7.63
C THR A 529 -17.19 15.74 6.67
N PHE A 530 -17.19 15.28 5.43
CA PHE A 530 -18.18 15.68 4.43
C PHE A 530 -19.29 14.64 4.37
N HIS A 531 -20.52 15.05 4.07
CA HIS A 531 -21.65 14.13 4.02
C HIS A 531 -21.96 13.71 2.58
N GLY A 532 -22.25 12.42 2.38
CA GLY A 532 -22.50 11.83 1.07
C GLY A 532 -23.39 10.60 1.12
N GLU A 533 -24.32 10.53 2.07
CA GLU A 533 -25.17 9.35 2.32
C GLU A 533 -25.97 8.96 1.07
N ASP A 534 -26.58 9.92 0.37
CA ASP A 534 -27.35 9.68 -0.87
C ASP A 534 -26.51 9.15 -2.04
N LEU A 535 -25.18 9.27 -1.94
CA LEU A 535 -24.23 8.88 -2.97
C LEU A 535 -23.60 7.51 -2.72
N TYR A 536 -23.96 6.88 -1.61
CA TYR A 536 -23.41 5.59 -1.21
C TYR A 536 -24.42 4.46 -1.42
N VAL A 537 -24.00 3.41 -2.12
CA VAL A 537 -24.80 2.20 -2.27
C VAL A 537 -24.13 1.06 -1.48
N LYS A 538 -24.85 0.52 -0.49
CA LYS A 538 -24.32 -0.52 0.41
C LYS A 538 -23.80 -1.75 -0.36
N GLY A 539 -22.59 -2.19 -0.01
CA GLY A 539 -21.88 -3.29 -0.65
C GLY A 539 -21.33 -2.98 -2.06
N ILE A 540 -21.57 -1.77 -2.57
CA ILE A 540 -21.11 -1.31 -3.88
C ILE A 540 -20.13 -0.14 -3.71
N GLY A 541 -20.42 0.82 -2.85
CA GLY A 541 -19.53 1.92 -2.49
C GLY A 541 -20.05 3.30 -2.89
N LEU A 542 -19.16 4.29 -2.75
CA LEU A 542 -19.43 5.68 -3.11
C LEU A 542 -19.41 5.90 -4.62
N GLY A 543 -20.55 6.28 -5.18
CA GLY A 543 -20.74 6.52 -6.60
C GLY A 543 -20.54 7.98 -7.01
N VAL A 544 -19.86 8.18 -8.13
CA VAL A 544 -19.74 9.48 -8.81
C VAL A 544 -20.00 9.27 -10.30
N GLY A 545 -21.04 9.90 -10.84
CA GLY A 545 -21.44 9.77 -12.25
C GLY A 545 -22.47 8.67 -12.54
N GLN A 546 -22.29 7.94 -13.65
CA GLN A 546 -23.26 7.00 -14.26
C GLN A 546 -23.79 5.84 -13.38
N TRP A 547 -23.40 5.74 -12.11
CA TRP A 547 -23.94 4.75 -11.18
C TRP A 547 -25.44 4.98 -10.91
N TYR A 548 -25.88 6.24 -11.02
CA TYR A 548 -27.25 6.68 -10.79
C TYR A 548 -28.10 6.82 -12.07
N GLY A 549 -27.66 6.21 -13.17
CA GLY A 549 -28.44 6.10 -14.41
C GLY A 549 -29.13 4.75 -14.52
N GLN A 550 -30.08 4.46 -13.62
CA GLN A 550 -31.12 3.43 -13.83
C GLN A 550 -32.47 3.95 -13.36
#